data_AF-A0A950N248-F1
#
_entry.id   AF-A0A950N248-F1
#
_cell.length_a   1.000
_cell.length_b   1.000
_cell.length_c   1.000
_cell.angle_alpha   90.00
_cell.angle_beta   90.00
_cell.angle_gamma   90.00
#
_symmetry.space_group_name_H-M   'P 1'
#
loop_
_entity.id
_entity.type
_entity.pdbx_description
1 polymer ?
#
loop_
_entity_poly.entity_id
_entity_poly.type
_entity_poly.pdbx_seq_one_letter_code
_entity_poly.pdbx_strand_id
1 'polypeptide(L)'
;MTEKKDTGTPQAKSAELLVAMTGKASPAKAAEGDKPVFAYIESLPEPQKSIAKHVDALAAKALPDLKRAVKWGMAYYGVPGGWCFTSGAFVGHQKLMFIRGNELQPEPPVT
;
A
#
# COMPACT_ATOMS: atom_id res chain seq x y z
N MET A 1 -22.51 41.88 16.14
CA MET A 1 -21.36 40.98 16.31
C MET A 1 -21.81 39.60 15.89
N THR A 2 -21.56 39.21 14.64
CA THR A 2 -21.77 37.82 14.19
C THR A 2 -20.66 37.51 13.20
N GLU A 3 -19.55 37.00 13.73
CA GLU A 3 -18.35 36.67 12.97
C GLU A 3 -18.47 35.24 12.44
N LYS A 4 -18.37 35.10 11.11
CA LYS A 4 -18.19 33.83 10.42
C LYS A 4 -16.71 33.44 10.51
N LYS A 5 -16.41 32.23 10.96
CA LYS A 5 -15.07 31.62 10.97
C LYS A 5 -15.26 30.12 11.21
N ASP A 6 -14.60 29.16 10.61
CA ASP A 6 -13.76 29.00 9.42
C ASP A 6 -13.69 27.46 9.27
N THR A 7 -13.72 26.96 8.04
CA THR A 7 -13.78 25.54 7.69
C THR A 7 -12.51 24.80 8.16
N GLY A 8 -12.63 24.06 9.27
CA GLY A 8 -11.58 23.19 9.79
C GLY A 8 -11.39 21.92 8.95
N THR A 9 -10.24 21.82 8.31
CA THR A 9 -9.62 20.69 7.62
C THR A 9 -9.94 19.32 8.26
N PRO A 10 -10.35 18.29 7.48
CA PRO A 10 -10.49 16.93 8.01
C PRO A 10 -9.11 16.38 8.37
N GLN A 11 -8.88 16.28 9.68
CA GLN A 11 -7.70 15.66 10.27
C GLN A 11 -7.61 14.21 9.78
N ALA A 12 -6.53 13.90 9.05
CA ALA A 12 -6.23 12.56 8.59
C ALA A 12 -6.07 11.66 9.83
N LYS A 13 -7.08 10.83 10.10
CA LYS A 13 -6.93 9.71 11.03
C LYS A 13 -5.83 8.82 10.45
N SER A 14 -4.65 8.83 11.08
CA SER A 14 -3.67 7.77 10.93
C SER A 14 -4.43 6.45 11.06
N ALA A 15 -4.35 5.59 10.04
CA ALA A 15 -4.98 4.30 10.12
C ALA A 15 -4.21 3.53 11.19
N GLU A 16 -4.74 3.50 12.40
CA GLU A 16 -4.31 2.57 13.44
C GLU A 16 -4.31 1.19 12.78
N LEU A 17 -3.13 0.60 12.60
CA LEU A 17 -3.01 -0.77 12.14
C LEU A 17 -3.73 -1.61 13.18
N LEU A 18 -4.97 -1.97 12.90
CA LEU A 18 -5.75 -2.81 13.78
C LEU A 18 -4.94 -4.08 14.04
N VAL A 19 -4.63 -4.34 15.31
CA VAL A 19 -4.37 -5.69 15.82
C VAL A 19 -5.68 -6.45 15.64
N ALA A 20 -5.98 -6.83 14.41
CA ALA A 20 -7.11 -7.65 14.10
C ALA A 20 -6.58 -8.82 13.32
N MET A 21 -6.60 -9.96 14.00
CA MET A 21 -6.47 -11.31 13.44
C MET A 21 -7.63 -11.62 12.46
N THR A 22 -7.90 -10.71 11.52
CA THR A 22 -8.96 -10.78 10.52
C THR A 22 -8.38 -10.62 9.12
N GLY A 23 -7.23 -11.25 8.83
CA GLY A 23 -6.73 -11.46 7.46
C GLY A 23 -6.61 -10.22 6.54
N LYS A 24 -6.64 -9.00 7.07
CA LYS A 24 -6.63 -7.74 6.33
C LYS A 24 -5.50 -6.87 6.88
N ALA A 25 -4.60 -6.46 5.99
CA ALA A 25 -3.46 -5.61 6.33
C ALA A 25 -3.87 -4.16 6.70
N SER A 26 -5.00 -3.67 6.18
CA SER A 26 -5.55 -2.35 6.51
C SER A 26 -7.04 -2.25 6.18
N PRO A 27 -7.78 -1.28 6.77
CA PRO A 27 -9.19 -1.01 6.44
C PRO A 27 -9.37 -0.34 5.06
N ALA A 28 -8.30 -0.14 4.29
CA ALA A 28 -8.35 0.55 3.02
C ALA A 28 -9.29 -0.16 2.02
N LYS A 29 -10.21 0.62 1.46
CA LYS A 29 -11.19 0.12 0.48
C LYS A 29 -10.47 -0.23 -0.82
N ALA A 30 -10.96 -1.27 -1.50
CA ALA A 30 -10.44 -1.61 -2.81
C ALA A 30 -10.67 -0.46 -3.79
N ALA A 31 -9.59 -0.01 -4.45
CA ALA A 31 -9.60 1.10 -5.38
C ALA A 31 -8.41 1.01 -6.33
N GLU A 32 -8.61 1.41 -7.58
CA GLU A 32 -7.58 1.36 -8.62
C GLU A 32 -6.98 2.75 -8.86
N GLY A 33 -5.70 2.79 -9.23
CA GLY A 33 -4.95 4.00 -9.52
C GLY A 33 -3.96 4.41 -8.45
N ASP A 34 -3.22 5.47 -8.72
CA ASP A 34 -2.11 5.93 -7.87
C ASP A 34 -2.60 6.63 -6.60
N LYS A 35 -3.64 7.45 -6.75
CA LYS A 35 -4.25 8.22 -5.64
C LYS A 35 -4.63 7.33 -4.43
N PRO A 36 -5.37 6.22 -4.59
CA PRO A 36 -5.71 5.37 -3.45
C PRO A 36 -4.48 4.67 -2.84
N VAL A 37 -3.48 4.33 -3.64
CA VAL A 37 -2.25 3.68 -3.14
C VAL A 37 -1.40 4.66 -2.33
N PHE A 38 -1.24 5.90 -2.79
CA PHE A 38 -0.56 6.93 -2.00
C PHE A 38 -1.32 7.25 -0.71
N ALA A 39 -2.65 7.35 -0.76
CA ALA A 39 -3.45 7.54 0.45
C ALA A 39 -3.30 6.37 1.45
N TYR A 40 -3.23 5.14 0.95
CA TYR A 40 -2.94 3.96 1.76
C TYR A 40 -1.55 4.06 2.41
N ILE A 41 -0.49 4.31 1.63
CA ILE A 41 0.88 4.44 2.14
C ILE A 41 0.97 5.53 3.21
N GLU A 42 0.36 6.70 2.95
CA GLU A 42 0.37 7.83 3.87
C GLU A 42 -0.40 7.55 5.17
N SER A 43 -1.39 6.66 5.13
CA SER A 43 -2.18 6.27 6.30
C SER A 43 -1.46 5.29 7.24
N LEU A 44 -0.36 4.65 6.79
CA LEU A 44 0.39 3.69 7.58
C LEU A 44 1.21 4.37 8.69
N PRO A 45 1.41 3.69 9.83
CA PRO A 45 2.37 4.14 10.85
C PRO A 45 3.82 3.92 10.40
N GLU A 46 4.74 4.62 11.06
CA GLU A 46 6.17 4.36 10.93
C GLU A 46 6.54 3.10 11.73
N PRO A 47 7.48 2.26 11.24
CA PRO A 47 8.32 2.43 10.05
C PRO A 47 7.71 1.92 8.73
N GLN A 48 6.53 1.28 8.76
CA GLN A 48 5.92 0.65 7.58
C GLN A 48 5.66 1.66 6.46
N LYS A 49 5.26 2.89 6.80
CA LYS A 49 5.07 3.98 5.83
C LYS A 49 6.32 4.23 4.98
N SER A 50 7.48 4.41 5.63
CA SER A 50 8.74 4.66 4.94
C SER A 50 9.13 3.49 4.02
N ILE A 51 8.96 2.26 4.49
CA ILE A 51 9.21 1.04 3.70
C ILE A 51 8.26 0.97 2.51
N ALA A 52 6.95 1.17 2.72
CA ALA A 52 5.94 1.11 1.67
C ALA A 52 6.17 2.19 0.59
N LYS A 53 6.58 3.40 1.00
CA LYS A 53 6.97 4.47 0.08
C LYS A 53 8.20 4.13 -0.74
N HIS A 54 9.20 3.49 -0.12
CA HIS A 54 10.39 3.03 -0.83
C HIS A 54 10.05 1.94 -1.86
N VAL A 55 9.18 1.00 -1.48
CA VAL A 55 8.68 -0.05 -2.39
C VAL A 55 7.91 0.56 -3.57
N ASP A 56 7.05 1.55 -3.35
CA ASP A 56 6.35 2.25 -4.44
C ASP A 56 7.32 2.92 -5.42
N ALA A 57 8.33 3.63 -4.89
CA ALA A 57 9.34 4.29 -5.73
C ALA A 57 10.14 3.29 -6.56
N LEU A 58 10.49 2.13 -5.98
CA LEU A 58 11.14 1.04 -6.71
C LEU A 58 10.22 0.45 -7.78
N ALA A 59 8.93 0.27 -7.47
CA ALA A 59 7.94 -0.19 -8.44
C ALA A 59 7.88 0.74 -9.65
N ALA A 60 7.83 2.06 -9.40
CA ALA A 60 7.75 3.09 -10.43
C ALA A 60 9.00 3.13 -11.33
N LYS A 61 10.17 2.84 -10.73
CA LYS A 61 11.44 2.78 -11.47
C LYS A 61 11.57 1.49 -12.29
N ALA A 62 11.09 0.37 -11.76
CA ALA A 62 11.25 -0.95 -12.38
C ALA A 62 10.19 -1.24 -13.46
N LEU A 63 8.98 -0.69 -13.33
CA LEU A 63 7.83 -0.97 -14.19
C LEU A 63 7.42 0.29 -14.96
N PRO A 64 7.76 0.42 -16.26
CA PRO A 64 7.45 1.62 -17.05
C PRO A 64 5.94 1.85 -17.23
N ASP A 65 5.14 0.78 -17.27
CA ASP A 65 3.68 0.84 -17.38
C ASP A 65 2.97 0.49 -16.06
N LEU A 66 3.56 0.94 -14.94
CA LEU A 66 3.08 0.59 -13.61
C LEU A 66 1.57 0.87 -13.43
N LYS A 67 0.84 -0.16 -13.05
CA LYS A 67 -0.52 -0.09 -12.53
C LYS A 67 -0.50 -0.30 -11.03
N ARG A 68 -1.12 0.62 -10.30
CA ARG A 68 -1.28 0.56 -8.85
C ARG A 68 -2.74 0.31 -8.49
N ALA A 69 -2.99 -0.46 -7.45
CA ALA A 69 -4.31 -0.59 -6.84
C ALA A 69 -4.19 -0.92 -5.36
N VAL A 70 -5.22 -0.59 -4.58
CA VAL A 70 -5.41 -1.13 -3.24
C VAL A 70 -6.43 -2.26 -3.34
N LYS A 71 -6.11 -3.45 -2.83
CA LYS A 71 -7.04 -4.58 -2.76
C LYS A 71 -6.84 -5.31 -1.43
N TRP A 72 -7.94 -5.68 -0.78
CA TRP A 72 -7.94 -6.40 0.51
C TRP A 72 -7.05 -5.74 1.59
N GLY A 73 -6.93 -4.41 1.57
CA GLY A 73 -6.08 -3.66 2.50
C GLY A 73 -4.59 -3.69 2.20
N MET A 74 -4.17 -4.12 1.00
CA MET A 74 -2.77 -4.15 0.56
C MET A 74 -2.61 -3.36 -0.74
N ALA A 75 -1.41 -2.82 -0.97
CA ALA A 75 -1.05 -2.22 -2.25
C ALA A 75 -0.65 -3.31 -3.25
N TYR A 76 -1.20 -3.24 -4.46
CA TYR A 76 -0.95 -4.12 -5.60
C TYR A 76 -0.24 -3.32 -6.68
N TYR A 77 0.81 -3.91 -7.24
CA TYR A 77 1.63 -3.33 -8.29
C TYR A 77 1.69 -4.29 -9.47
N GLY A 78 1.45 -3.78 -10.67
CA GLY A 78 1.34 -4.59 -11.88
C GLY A 78 1.62 -3.81 -13.15
N VAL A 79 1.35 -4.44 -14.28
CA VAL A 79 1.49 -3.86 -15.63
C VAL A 79 0.24 -4.22 -16.45
N PRO A 80 0.04 -3.64 -17.64
CA PRO A 80 -0.99 -4.12 -18.56
C PRO A 80 -0.77 -5.62 -18.84
N GLY A 81 -1.67 -6.46 -18.33
CA GLY A 81 -1.57 -7.92 -18.43
C GLY A 81 -1.53 -8.67 -17.09
N GLY A 82 -1.34 -7.98 -15.95
CA GLY A 82 -1.46 -8.63 -14.65
C GLY A 82 -0.80 -7.90 -13.48
N TRP A 83 -0.87 -8.53 -12.32
CA TRP A 83 -0.23 -8.05 -11.09
C TRP A 83 1.12 -8.76 -10.89
N CYS A 84 2.16 -7.98 -10.60
CA CYS A 84 3.52 -8.47 -10.41
C CYS A 84 3.79 -8.79 -8.93
N PHE A 85 3.40 -7.89 -8.03
CA PHE A 85 3.63 -8.09 -6.59
C PHE A 85 2.66 -7.26 -5.73
N THR A 86 2.63 -7.56 -4.44
CA THR A 86 1.78 -6.90 -3.46
C THR A 86 2.57 -6.53 -2.21
N SER A 87 2.24 -5.40 -1.60
CA SER A 87 2.85 -4.87 -0.38
C SER A 87 1.78 -4.60 0.66
N GLY A 88 1.79 -5.38 1.74
CA GLY A 88 0.85 -5.27 2.86
C GLY A 88 1.57 -4.92 4.15
N ALA A 89 1.07 -3.90 4.86
CA ALA A 89 1.57 -3.56 6.18
C ALA A 89 0.88 -4.41 7.25
N PHE A 90 1.66 -5.05 8.10
CA PHE A 90 1.19 -5.81 9.23
C PHE A 90 1.84 -5.29 10.51
N VAL A 91 1.28 -5.66 11.65
CA VAL A 91 1.89 -5.34 12.95
C VAL A 91 3.25 -6.03 13.03
N GLY A 92 4.31 -5.23 13.21
CA GLY A 92 5.69 -5.69 13.34
C GLY A 92 6.41 -6.06 12.03
N HIS A 93 5.74 -6.11 10.88
CA HIS A 93 6.41 -6.43 9.61
C HIS A 93 5.70 -5.85 8.37
N GLN A 94 6.47 -5.63 7.31
CA GLN A 94 5.94 -5.37 5.97
C GLN A 94 5.99 -6.67 5.17
N LYS A 95 4.86 -7.12 4.64
CA LYS A 95 4.81 -8.31 3.79
C LYS A 95 4.88 -7.90 2.34
N LEU A 96 5.90 -8.41 1.64
CA LEU A 96 6.02 -8.31 0.18
C LEU A 96 5.78 -9.70 -0.42
N MET A 97 4.87 -9.80 -1.38
CA MET A 97 4.57 -11.05 -2.07
C MET A 97 4.68 -10.85 -3.57
N PHE A 98 5.53 -11.65 -4.23
CA PHE A 98 5.66 -11.67 -5.68
C PHE A 98 4.67 -12.69 -6.27
N ILE A 99 3.84 -12.21 -7.17
CA ILE A 99 2.91 -13.06 -7.93
C ILE A 99 3.73 -13.71 -9.03
N ARG A 100 3.60 -15.03 -9.19
CA ARG A 100 4.49 -15.84 -10.05
C ARG A 100 5.96 -15.74 -9.64
N GLY A 101 6.23 -15.82 -8.33
CA GLY A 101 7.59 -15.75 -7.79
C GLY A 101 8.55 -16.80 -8.34
N ASN A 102 8.04 -17.94 -8.84
CA ASN A 102 8.82 -18.99 -9.51
C ASN A 102 9.31 -18.59 -10.91
N GLU A 103 8.74 -17.55 -11.51
CA GLU A 103 9.23 -16.98 -12.78
C GLU A 103 10.34 -15.94 -12.55
N LEU A 104 10.67 -15.61 -11.30
CA LEU A 104 11.78 -14.71 -10.97
C LEU A 104 13.13 -15.40 -11.17
N GLN A 105 14.12 -14.64 -11.62
CA GLN A 105 15.49 -15.10 -11.80
C GLN A 105 16.44 -14.24 -10.94
N PRO A 106 17.14 -14.82 -9.95
CA PRO A 106 17.02 -16.21 -9.49
C PRO A 106 15.69 -16.47 -8.77
N GLU A 107 15.28 -17.74 -8.72
CA GLU A 107 14.10 -18.15 -7.93
C GLU A 107 14.35 -17.77 -6.46
N PRO A 108 13.38 -17.10 -5.79
CA PRO A 108 13.52 -16.75 -4.39
C PRO A 108 13.67 -18.02 -3.55
N PRO A 109 14.63 -18.04 -2.60
CA PRO A 109 14.85 -19.22 -1.77
C PRO A 109 13.59 -19.55 -0.98
N VAL A 110 13.18 -20.82 -1.02
CA VAL A 110 12.17 -21.37 -0.11
C VAL A 110 12.81 -21.61 1.26
N THR A 111 12.37 -20.85 2.25
CA THR A 111 12.66 -21.05 3.68
C THR A 111 11.49 -21.70 4.38
#